data_AF-A0A831KJZ5-F1
#
_entry.id   AF-A0A831KJZ5-F1
#
_cell.length_a   1.000
_cell.length_b   1.000
_cell.length_c   1.000
_cell.angle_alpha   90.00
_cell.angle_beta   90.00
_cell.angle_gamma   90.00
#
_symmetry.space_group_name_H-M   'P 1'
#
loop_
_entity.id
_entity.type
_entity.pdbx_description
1 polymer ?
#
loop_
_entity_poly.entity_id
_entity_poly.type
_entity_poly.pdbx_seq_one_letter_code
_entity_poly.pdbx_strand_id
1 'polypeptide(L)' 'MVIASSKRSDTAVRISRWLDEAVGEYISGNKMKVKFPSKRNFVDTAVMKLLEDRGALKTTE' A
#
# COMPACT_ATOMS: atom_id res chain seq x y z
N MET A 1 -2.39 -3.17 28.35
CA MET A 1 -2.28 -2.83 26.92
C MET A 1 -1.75 -4.06 26.21
N VAL A 2 -2.59 -4.79 25.48
CA VAL A 2 -2.18 -6.02 24.80
C VAL A 2 -1.37 -5.61 23.57
N ILE A 3 -0.04 -5.70 23.66
CA ILE A 3 0.84 -5.46 22.52
C ILE A 3 0.77 -6.73 21.68
N ALA A 4 -0.24 -6.80 20.82
CA ALA A 4 -0.30 -7.82 19.79
C ALA A 4 0.96 -7.67 18.94
N SER A 5 1.92 -8.59 19.12
CA SER A 5 3.07 -8.70 18.25
C SER A 5 2.57 -9.29 16.94
N SER A 6 1.96 -8.43 16.10
CA SER A 6 1.58 -8.79 14.75
C SER A 6 2.89 -9.12 14.02
N LYS A 7 3.17 -10.41 13.84
CA LYS A 7 4.26 -10.89 12.98
C LYS A 7 4.06 -10.28 11.60
N ARG A 8 4.73 -9.16 11.33
CA ARG A 8 4.72 -8.54 10.00
C ARG A 8 5.48 -9.48 9.08
N SER A 9 4.75 -10.11 8.16
CA SER A 9 5.36 -10.88 7.08
C SER A 9 5.73 -9.88 5.99
N ASP A 10 6.91 -9.28 6.10
CA ASP A 10 7.38 -8.34 5.10
C ASP A 10 7.62 -9.07 3.78
N THR A 11 6.92 -8.63 2.73
CA THR A 11 7.05 -9.17 1.37
C THR A 11 7.78 -8.13 0.51
N ALA A 12 8.89 -8.53 -0.11
CA ALA A 12 9.60 -7.68 -1.05
C ALA A 12 8.99 -7.85 -2.45
N VAL A 13 8.52 -6.75 -3.03
CA VAL A 13 8.00 -6.73 -4.40
C VAL A 13 9.02 -6.00 -5.28
N ARG A 14 9.49 -6.65 -6.34
CA ARG A 14 10.32 -5.99 -7.35
C ARG A 14 9.43 -5.16 -8.25
N ILE A 15 9.67 -3.86 -8.27
CA ILE A 15 9.02 -2.93 -9.19
C ILE A 15 10.06 -2.34 -10.14
N SER A 16 9.61 -1.99 -11.35
CA SER A 16 10.45 -1.30 -12.31
C SER A 16 10.84 0.08 -11.79
N ARG A 17 12.07 0.52 -12.11
CA ARG A 17 12.61 1.81 -11.65
C ARG A 17 11.70 2.99 -12.02
N TRP A 18 11.11 2.99 -13.22
CA TRP A 18 10.19 4.04 -13.65
C TRP A 18 8.97 4.17 -12.74
N LEU A 19 8.46 3.04 -12.22
CA LEU A 19 7.29 3.01 -11.37
C LEU A 19 7.63 3.50 -9.96
N ASP A 20 8.83 3.19 -9.46
CA ASP A 20 9.29 3.70 -8.17
C ASP A 20 9.43 5.23 -8.17
N GLU A 21 9.94 5.79 -9.27
CA GLU A 21 10.08 7.23 -9.46
C GLU A 21 8.72 7.92 -9.58
N ALA A 22 7.84 7.39 -10.44
CA ALA A 22 6.49 7.91 -10.61
C ALA A 22 5.66 7.88 -9.30
N VAL A 23 5.77 6.80 -8.52
CA VAL A 23 5.13 6.72 -7.20
C VAL A 23 5.73 7.73 -6.25
N GLY A 24 7.06 7.91 -6.27
CA GLY A 24 7.77 8.93 -5.48
C GLY A 24 7.29 10.34 -5.78
N GLU A 25 7.18 10.71 -7.05
CA GLU A 25 6.66 12.02 -7.47
C GLU A 25 5.19 12.20 -7.07
N TYR A 26 4.37 11.15 -7.25
CA TYR A 26 2.95 11.18 -6.91
C TYR A 26 2.71 11.40 -5.41
N ILE A 27 3.47 10.71 -4.55
CA ILE A 27 3.36 10.89 -3.08
C ILE A 27 4.04 12.18 -2.60
N SER A 28 4.94 12.77 -3.39
CA SER A 28 5.60 14.03 -3.06
C SER A 28 4.64 15.23 -3.09
N GLY A 29 3.48 15.10 -3.72
CA GLY A 29 2.41 16.10 -3.67
C GLY A 29 1.86 16.27 -2.24
N ASN A 30 1.76 17.51 -1.74
CA ASN A 30 1.39 17.82 -0.34
C ASN A 30 0.06 17.18 0.12
N LYS A 31 -0.90 17.00 -0.79
CA LYS A 31 -2.18 16.30 -0.50
C LYS A 31 -2.04 14.78 -0.43
N MET A 32 -1.16 14.20 -1.25
CA MET A 32 -0.94 12.75 -1.30
C MET A 32 -0.05 12.29 -0.15
N LYS A 33 0.87 13.13 0.34
CA LYS A 33 1.72 12.81 1.50
C LYS A 33 0.92 12.61 2.80
N VAL A 34 -0.20 13.33 2.96
CA VAL A 34 -1.12 13.15 4.10
C VAL A 34 -1.90 11.84 3.99
N LYS A 35 -2.30 11.46 2.77
CA LYS A 35 -3.06 10.22 2.51
C LYS A 35 -2.16 8.97 2.45
N PHE A 36 -0.91 9.14 2.00
CA PHE A 36 0.09 8.12 1.78
C PHE A 36 1.44 8.60 2.34
N PRO A 37 1.67 8.46 3.66
CA PRO A 37 2.90 8.95 4.29
C PRO A 37 4.15 8.14 3.91
N SER A 38 3.99 7.04 3.16
CA SER A 38 5.10 6.20 2.69
C SER A 38 4.72 5.42 1.44
N LYS A 39 5.72 5.09 0.60
CA LYS A 39 5.56 4.21 -0.57
C LYS A 39 4.88 2.89 -0.21
N ARG A 40 5.19 2.31 0.97
CA ARG A 40 4.55 1.09 1.49
C ARG A 40 3.02 1.24 1.60
N ASN A 41 2.53 2.32 2.21
CA ASN A 41 1.09 2.53 2.39
C ASN A 41 0.37 2.77 1.05
N PHE A 42 1.05 3.40 0.09
CA PHE A 42 0.54 3.54 -1.27
C PHE A 42 0.37 2.17 -1.95
N VAL A 43 1.41 1.34 -1.93
CA VAL A 43 1.37 -0.01 -2.52
C VAL A 43 0.31 -0.88 -1.81
N ASP A 44 0.26 -0.85 -0.48
CA ASP A 44 -0.71 -1.61 0.31
C ASP A 44 -2.16 -1.23 -0.05
N THR A 45 -2.45 0.08 -0.13
CA THR A 45 -3.78 0.57 -0.54
C THR A 45 -4.12 0.23 -1.98
N ALA A 46 -3.14 0.31 -2.89
CA ALA A 46 -3.33 -0.06 -4.28
C ALA A 46 -3.62 -1.57 -4.42
N VAL A 47 -2.92 -2.41 -3.66
CA VAL A 47 -3.14 -3.86 -3.61
C VAL A 47 -4.50 -4.19 -3.00
N MET A 48 -4.90 -3.54 -1.89
CA MET A 48 -6.23 -3.72 -1.32
C MET A 48 -7.33 -3.39 -2.33
N LYS A 49 -7.27 -2.22 -2.97
CA LYS A 49 -8.23 -1.84 -4.01
C LYS A 49 -8.26 -2.82 -5.18
N LEU A 50 -7.10 -3.31 -5.62
CA LEU A 50 -7.02 -4.30 -6.69
C LEU A 50 -7.68 -5.63 -6.28
N LEU A 51 -7.53 -6.04 -5.02
CA LEU A 51 -8.12 -7.27 -4.48
C LEU A 51 -9.64 -7.12 -4.25
N GLU A 52 -10.10 -5.95 -3.84
CA GLU A 52 -11.52 -5.60 -3.77
C GLU A 52 -12.16 -5.65 -5.16
N ASP A 53 -11.56 -4.99 -6.15
CA ASP A 53 -12.04 -4.96 -7.54
C ASP A 53 -12.07 -6.35 -8.19
N ARG A 54 -11.07 -7.19 -7.88
CA ARG A 54 -11.03 -8.59 -8.32
C ARG A 54 -12.00 -9.51 -7.58
N GLY A 55 -12.77 -8.99 -6.62
CA GLY A 55 -13.70 -9.78 -5.80
C GLY A 55 -13.01 -10.81 -4.91
N ALA A 56 -11.70 -10.68 -4.68
CA ALA A 56 -10.92 -11.55 -3.83
C ALA A 56 -11.12 -11.24 -2.34
N LEU A 57 -11.46 -9.98 -2.03
CA LEU A 57 -11.97 -9.57 -0.73
C LEU A 57 -13.51 -9.58 -0.78
N LYS A 58 -14.10 -10.76 -0.60
CA LYS A 58 -15.52 -10.81 -0.23
C LYS A 58 -15.63 -10.23 1.17
N THR A 59 -16.29 -9.08 1.30
CA THR A 59 -16.89 -8.67 2.58
C THR A 59 -17.78 -9.82 3.02
N THR A 60 -17.30 -10.63 3.96
CA THR A 60 -18.16 -11.55 4.71
C THR A 60 -19.08 -10.67 5.54
N GLU A 61 -20.30 -10.46 5.03
CA GLU A 61 -21.44 -10.04 5.84
C GLU A 61 -21.79 -11.10 6.88
#